data_AF-A0A978T394-F1
#
_entry.id   AF-A0A978T394-F1
#
_cell.length_a   1.000
_cell.length_b   1.000
_cell.length_c   1.000
_cell.angle_alpha   90.00
_cell.angle_beta   90.00
_cell.angle_gamma   90.00
#
_symmetry.space_group_name_H-M   'P 1'
#
loop_
_entity.id
_entity.type
_entity.pdbx_description
1 polymer ?
#
loop_
_entity_poly.entity_id
_entity_poly.type
_entity_poly.pdbx_seq_one_letter_code
_entity_poly.pdbx_strand_id
1 'polypeptide(L)'
;MHKYLKQRLLATGLGLTAFGQSLLPLPVLAQALTPAGTQIQNRATGTYVDPTTGQTINVTSNQVTVTVAKVAGITAIPAGIIDTNGGSISTGDTLHFNFLVTNSGNAPTNIHFPGTTDMVSQGFNITGYQLDLNNDGDFDDANEAVQTGSFTTTTPISAGASVRVRVIGTVTAFNAGDVVSVRIGDTPPDNNSPDTQNQPSTGGGQDLRTDNTGLDAPVNGEREAS
;
A
#
# COMPACT_ATOMS: atom_id res chain seq x y z
N MET A 1 8.45 -49.56 -51.04
CA MET A 1 8.44 -48.14 -51.46
C MET A 1 7.97 -47.30 -50.29
N HIS A 2 8.84 -46.42 -49.79
CA HIS A 2 8.65 -45.58 -48.62
C HIS A 2 7.70 -44.41 -48.91
N LYS A 3 6.79 -44.11 -47.99
CA LYS A 3 6.23 -42.75 -47.83
C LYS A 3 5.89 -42.49 -46.36
N TYR A 4 6.90 -42.13 -45.57
CA TYR A 4 6.70 -41.51 -44.27
C TYR A 4 6.22 -40.08 -44.49
N LEU A 5 4.94 -39.81 -44.24
CA LEU A 5 4.39 -38.46 -44.25
C LEU A 5 4.79 -37.79 -42.93
N LYS A 6 5.84 -36.96 -42.95
CA LYS A 6 6.19 -36.10 -41.82
C LYS A 6 5.08 -35.06 -41.63
N GLN A 7 4.16 -35.29 -40.69
CA GLN A 7 3.19 -34.29 -40.26
C GLN A 7 3.94 -33.16 -39.55
N ARG A 8 3.88 -31.97 -40.14
CA ARG A 8 4.45 -30.75 -39.58
C ARG A 8 3.56 -30.31 -38.41
N LEU A 9 4.14 -30.24 -37.22
CA LEU A 9 3.55 -29.57 -36.07
C LEU A 9 3.46 -28.07 -36.41
N LEU A 10 2.25 -27.54 -36.63
CA LEU A 10 2.06 -26.08 -36.65
C LEU A 10 2.19 -25.59 -35.21
N ALA A 11 3.37 -25.11 -34.85
CA ALA A 11 3.56 -24.28 -33.66
C ALA A 11 3.00 -22.89 -33.98
N THR A 12 1.81 -22.59 -33.48
CA THR A 12 1.26 -21.23 -33.51
C THR A 12 2.09 -20.38 -32.55
N GLY A 13 2.98 -19.56 -33.10
CA GLY A 13 3.82 -18.65 -32.32
C GLY A 13 3.00 -17.56 -31.65
N LEU A 14 3.31 -17.27 -30.38
CA LEU A 14 2.90 -16.05 -29.70
C LEU A 14 3.64 -14.88 -30.36
N GLY A 15 2.96 -14.15 -31.24
CA GLY A 15 3.48 -12.92 -31.83
C GLY A 15 3.30 -11.75 -30.87
N LEU A 16 4.37 -11.34 -30.19
CA LEU A 16 4.42 -10.05 -29.48
C LEU A 16 4.79 -8.97 -30.50
N THR A 17 3.79 -8.31 -31.08
CA THR A 17 4.03 -7.16 -31.98
C THR A 17 4.47 -5.96 -31.14
N ALA A 18 5.76 -5.65 -31.17
CA ALA A 18 6.31 -4.40 -30.69
C ALA A 18 5.93 -3.26 -31.67
N PHE A 19 5.00 -2.41 -31.26
CA PHE A 19 4.76 -1.13 -31.93
C PHE A 19 5.50 -0.01 -31.21
N GLY A 20 6.38 0.64 -31.97
CA GLY A 20 6.57 2.09 -32.04
C GLY A 20 6.63 2.87 -30.72
N GLN A 21 7.83 3.35 -30.39
CA GLN A 21 8.05 4.34 -29.35
C GLN A 21 7.30 5.65 -29.65
N SER A 22 6.33 5.95 -28.80
CA SER A 22 5.81 7.30 -28.57
C SER A 22 5.58 7.44 -27.06
N LEU A 23 6.55 8.03 -26.37
CA LEU A 23 6.48 8.39 -24.95
C LEU A 23 5.47 9.52 -24.77
N LEU A 24 4.20 9.17 -24.67
CA LEU A 24 3.20 10.00 -24.01
C LEU A 24 3.34 9.73 -22.50
N PRO A 25 3.39 10.76 -21.64
CA PRO A 25 3.33 10.56 -20.20
C PRO A 25 1.92 10.08 -19.85
N LEU A 26 1.68 8.78 -19.96
CA LEU A 26 0.54 8.15 -19.33
C LEU A 26 0.71 8.35 -17.83
N PRO A 27 -0.33 8.79 -17.09
CA PRO A 27 -0.29 8.66 -15.65
C PRO A 27 -0.01 7.19 -15.37
N VAL A 28 1.04 6.91 -14.59
CA VAL A 28 1.20 5.62 -13.95
C VAL A 28 -0.01 5.50 -13.04
N LEU A 29 -1.09 4.92 -13.55
CA LEU A 29 -2.12 4.35 -12.69
C LEU A 29 -1.34 3.34 -11.85
N ALA A 30 -1.21 3.62 -10.55
CA ALA A 30 -0.67 2.66 -9.61
C ALA A 30 -1.29 1.30 -9.96
N GLN A 31 -0.45 0.33 -10.31
CA GLN A 31 -0.94 -1.00 -10.66
C GLN A 31 -1.60 -1.55 -9.41
N ALA A 32 -2.93 -1.48 -9.36
CA ALA A 32 -3.70 -2.12 -8.31
C ALA A 32 -3.27 -3.59 -8.28
N LEU A 33 -2.73 -4.01 -7.14
CA LEU A 33 -2.36 -5.40 -6.92
C LEU A 33 -3.58 -6.29 -7.19
N THR A 34 -3.36 -7.50 -7.70
CA THR A 34 -4.48 -8.45 -7.83
C THR A 34 -5.06 -8.68 -6.44
N PRO A 35 -6.37 -8.43 -6.21
CA PRO A 35 -6.95 -8.54 -4.89
C PRO A 35 -6.78 -9.93 -4.29
N ALA A 36 -6.53 -9.99 -2.98
CA ALA A 36 -6.50 -11.25 -2.26
C ALA A 36 -7.81 -12.03 -2.44
N GLY A 37 -7.72 -13.36 -2.51
CA GLY A 37 -8.86 -14.22 -2.76
C GLY A 37 -9.24 -14.39 -4.24
N THR A 38 -8.63 -13.62 -5.15
CA THR A 38 -8.86 -13.79 -6.59
C THR A 38 -8.46 -15.20 -7.03
N GLN A 39 -9.37 -15.92 -7.68
CA GLN A 39 -9.06 -17.22 -8.28
C GLN A 39 -8.52 -17.04 -9.70
N ILE A 40 -7.33 -17.57 -9.94
CA ILE A 40 -6.71 -17.70 -11.26
C ILE A 40 -6.91 -19.13 -11.73
N GLN A 41 -7.65 -19.29 -12.83
CA GLN A 41 -8.00 -20.59 -13.40
C GLN A 41 -7.27 -20.77 -14.73
N ASN A 42 -6.54 -21.88 -14.87
CA ASN A 42 -5.90 -22.27 -16.12
C ASN A 42 -6.54 -23.54 -16.66
N ARG A 43 -7.01 -23.49 -17.91
CA ARG A 43 -7.59 -24.62 -18.63
C ARG A 43 -7.22 -24.53 -20.11
N ALA A 44 -6.60 -25.57 -20.64
CA ALA A 44 -6.27 -25.67 -22.05
C ALA A 44 -7.39 -26.36 -22.83
N THR A 45 -7.58 -25.94 -24.08
CA THR A 45 -8.46 -26.62 -25.04
C THR A 45 -7.67 -26.93 -26.31
N GLY A 46 -8.02 -28.03 -26.97
CA GLY A 46 -7.45 -28.43 -28.24
C GLY A 46 -8.54 -28.88 -29.19
N THR A 47 -8.33 -28.66 -30.47
CA THR A 47 -9.22 -29.15 -31.54
C THR A 47 -8.39 -29.90 -32.55
N TYR A 48 -8.87 -31.06 -33.00
CA TYR A 48 -8.23 -31.81 -34.08
C TYR A 48 -9.28 -32.35 -35.04
N VAL A 49 -8.90 -32.47 -36.31
CA VAL A 49 -9.74 -33.11 -37.34
C VAL A 49 -9.19 -34.51 -37.57
N ASP A 50 -10.02 -35.53 -37.41
CA ASP A 50 -9.67 -36.90 -37.76
C ASP A 50 -9.50 -37.00 -39.28
N PRO A 51 -8.30 -37.31 -39.79
CA PRO A 51 -8.04 -37.35 -41.23
C PRO A 51 -8.75 -38.49 -41.95
N THR A 52 -9.27 -39.49 -41.22
CA THR A 52 -9.97 -40.65 -41.78
C THR A 52 -11.47 -40.41 -41.92
N THR A 53 -12.07 -39.71 -40.95
CA THR A 53 -13.52 -39.48 -40.88
C THR A 53 -13.93 -38.05 -41.20
N GLY A 54 -12.98 -37.10 -41.22
CA GLY A 54 -13.24 -35.67 -41.38
C GLY A 54 -13.89 -35.01 -40.15
N GLN A 55 -14.15 -35.78 -39.09
CA GLN A 55 -14.81 -35.29 -37.88
C GLN A 55 -13.88 -34.38 -37.06
N THR A 56 -14.43 -33.28 -36.55
CA THR A 56 -13.71 -32.43 -35.57
C THR A 56 -13.94 -32.95 -34.16
N ILE A 57 -12.85 -33.07 -33.40
CA ILE A 57 -12.86 -33.56 -32.03
C ILE A 57 -12.22 -32.49 -31.15
N ASN A 58 -12.91 -32.15 -30.07
CA ASN A 58 -12.47 -31.19 -29.09
C ASN A 58 -11.99 -31.93 -27.84
N VAL A 59 -10.84 -31.51 -27.31
CA VAL A 59 -10.29 -32.00 -26.04
C VAL A 59 -10.12 -30.83 -25.09
N THR A 60 -10.38 -31.06 -23.80
CA THR A 60 -10.20 -30.06 -22.75
C THR A 60 -9.32 -30.67 -21.67
N SER A 61 -8.33 -29.92 -21.20
CA SER A 61 -7.50 -30.34 -20.07
C SER A 61 -8.27 -30.25 -18.76
N ASN A 62 -7.67 -30.76 -17.69
CA ASN A 62 -8.10 -30.42 -16.32
C ASN A 62 -7.95 -28.91 -16.07
N GLN A 63 -8.74 -28.41 -15.12
CA GLN A 63 -8.63 -27.04 -14.64
C GLN A 63 -7.71 -26.99 -13.42
N VAL A 64 -6.75 -26.08 -13.43
CA VAL A 64 -5.93 -25.72 -12.26
C VAL A 64 -6.46 -24.40 -11.71
N THR A 65 -6.70 -24.33 -10.40
CA THR A 65 -7.11 -23.11 -9.71
C THR A 65 -6.06 -22.73 -8.67
N VAL A 66 -5.61 -21.47 -8.70
CA VAL A 66 -4.76 -20.85 -7.69
C VAL A 66 -5.51 -19.67 -7.09
N THR A 67 -5.41 -19.47 -5.79
CA THR A 67 -5.99 -18.31 -5.10
C THR A 67 -4.87 -17.32 -4.77
N VAL A 68 -5.08 -16.05 -5.09
CA VAL A 68 -4.14 -14.97 -4.75
C VAL A 68 -4.11 -14.80 -3.23
N ALA A 69 -2.92 -14.95 -2.65
CA ALA A 69 -2.72 -14.77 -1.23
C ALA A 69 -2.82 -13.28 -0.83
N LYS A 70 -3.15 -13.05 0.43
CA LYS A 70 -3.11 -11.72 1.03
C LYS A 70 -1.67 -11.30 1.29
N VAL A 71 -1.34 -10.08 0.91
CA VAL A 71 -0.05 -9.42 1.09
C VAL A 71 -0.33 -8.06 1.73
N ALA A 72 0.29 -7.80 2.88
CA ALA A 72 0.21 -6.51 3.55
C ALA A 72 1.19 -5.54 2.94
N GLY A 73 0.85 -4.26 3.08
CA GLY A 73 1.70 -3.14 2.73
C GLY A 73 1.18 -1.87 3.38
N ILE A 74 2.09 -1.02 3.83
CA ILE A 74 1.78 0.30 4.36
C ILE A 74 2.84 1.31 3.91
N THR A 75 2.42 2.54 3.66
CA THR A 75 3.31 3.69 3.48
C THR A 75 2.80 4.88 4.27
N ALA A 76 3.70 5.75 4.71
CA ALA A 76 3.42 7.02 5.37
C ALA A 76 4.20 8.12 4.66
N ILE A 77 3.51 9.02 3.97
CA ILE A 77 4.15 10.05 3.15
C ILE A 77 3.79 11.43 3.70
N PRO A 78 4.75 12.33 3.93
CA PRO A 78 4.45 13.71 4.31
C PRO A 78 3.52 14.39 3.30
N ALA A 79 2.46 15.02 3.81
CA ALA A 79 1.41 15.68 3.04
C ALA A 79 1.36 17.20 3.27
N GLY A 80 2.39 17.76 3.90
CA GLY A 80 2.55 19.20 4.13
C GLY A 80 2.48 19.61 5.60
N ILE A 81 2.73 20.89 5.84
CA ILE A 81 2.74 21.50 7.17
C ILE A 81 1.82 22.72 7.11
N ILE A 82 0.96 22.88 8.11
CA ILE A 82 0.10 24.06 8.28
C ILE A 82 0.53 24.77 9.56
N ASP A 83 0.89 26.03 9.43
CA ASP A 83 1.02 26.95 10.55
C ASP A 83 -0.34 27.61 10.81
N THR A 84 -0.86 27.41 12.02
CA THR A 84 -2.23 27.85 12.37
C THR A 84 -2.33 29.34 12.68
N ASN A 85 -1.23 29.98 13.10
CA ASN A 85 -1.20 31.42 13.36
C ASN A 85 -0.70 32.22 12.14
N GLY A 86 0.01 31.54 11.23
CA GLY A 86 0.47 32.06 9.95
C GLY A 86 1.71 32.94 10.07
N GLY A 87 2.39 33.14 8.94
CA GLY A 87 3.63 33.91 8.88
C GLY A 87 4.86 33.01 8.81
N SER A 88 5.92 33.37 9.53
CA SER A 88 7.14 32.56 9.60
C SER A 88 7.13 31.72 10.86
N ILE A 89 7.39 30.43 10.69
CA ILE A 89 7.48 29.46 11.79
C ILE A 89 8.49 29.97 12.84
N SER A 90 8.00 30.13 14.06
CA SER A 90 8.68 30.69 15.23
C SER A 90 8.37 29.86 16.47
N THR A 91 9.18 30.03 17.52
CA THR A 91 8.96 29.35 18.81
C THR A 91 7.59 29.67 19.38
N GLY A 92 6.86 28.64 19.82
CA GLY A 92 5.52 28.76 20.38
C GLY A 92 4.39 28.67 19.34
N ASP A 93 4.69 28.67 18.05
CA ASP A 93 3.69 28.48 17.00
C ASP A 93 3.09 27.08 17.07
N THR A 94 1.80 26.99 16.75
CA THR A 94 1.10 25.71 16.66
C THR A 94 1.10 25.23 15.21
N LEU A 95 1.75 24.10 14.97
CA LEU A 95 1.83 23.50 13.63
C LEU A 95 1.02 22.20 13.54
N HIS A 96 0.53 21.94 12.34
CA HIS A 96 -0.05 20.68 11.92
C HIS A 96 0.85 20.03 10.88
N PHE A 97 1.48 18.90 11.24
CA PHE A 97 2.18 18.05 10.29
C PHE A 97 1.21 17.02 9.72
N ASN A 98 0.94 17.10 8.42
CA ASN A 98 0.03 16.19 7.76
C ASN A 98 0.80 15.05 7.09
N PHE A 99 0.24 13.85 7.14
CA PHE A 99 0.76 12.66 6.49
C PHE A 99 -0.37 11.92 5.77
N LEU A 100 -0.03 11.23 4.69
CA LEU A 100 -0.91 10.32 3.98
C LEU A 100 -0.46 8.89 4.27
N VAL A 101 -1.23 8.18 5.09
CA VAL A 101 -0.98 6.78 5.42
C VAL A 101 -1.81 5.90 4.49
N THR A 102 -1.16 5.05 3.70
CA THR A 102 -1.81 4.27 2.63
C THR A 102 -1.64 2.78 2.86
N ASN A 103 -2.72 2.00 2.74
CA ASN A 103 -2.63 0.54 2.64
C ASN A 103 -2.13 0.17 1.24
N SER A 104 -0.84 -0.11 1.12
CA SER A 104 -0.20 -0.53 -0.14
C SER A 104 -0.25 -2.05 -0.37
N GLY A 105 -0.94 -2.80 0.49
CA GLY A 105 -1.23 -4.22 0.33
C GLY A 105 -2.32 -4.51 -0.71
N ASN A 106 -2.68 -5.78 -0.85
CA ASN A 106 -3.70 -6.23 -1.82
C ASN A 106 -5.04 -6.64 -1.19
N ALA A 107 -5.27 -6.32 0.09
CA ALA A 107 -6.50 -6.61 0.80
C ALA A 107 -6.81 -5.54 1.85
N PRO A 108 -8.09 -5.36 2.24
CA PRO A 108 -8.45 -4.53 3.38
C PRO A 108 -7.70 -4.94 4.63
N THR A 109 -7.10 -3.96 5.32
CA THR A 109 -6.21 -4.19 6.46
C THR A 109 -6.39 -3.10 7.51
N ASN A 110 -6.50 -3.47 8.78
CA ASN A 110 -6.49 -2.50 9.87
C ASN A 110 -5.09 -1.91 10.02
N ILE A 111 -5.01 -0.67 10.48
CA ILE A 111 -3.75 0.05 10.69
C ILE A 111 -3.67 0.44 12.16
N HIS A 112 -2.53 0.15 12.76
CA HIS A 112 -2.12 0.61 14.09
C HIS A 112 -1.31 1.89 13.95
N PHE A 113 -1.77 2.95 14.60
CA PHE A 113 -1.11 4.23 14.74
C PHE A 113 -0.49 4.31 16.14
N PRO A 114 0.79 4.71 16.26
CA PRO A 114 1.47 4.81 17.55
C PRO A 114 0.93 5.99 18.37
N GLY A 115 1.14 5.95 19.69
CA GLY A 115 0.82 7.08 20.56
C GLY A 115 1.79 8.25 20.35
N THR A 116 1.42 9.43 20.80
CA THR A 116 2.27 10.63 20.66
C THR A 116 3.60 10.52 21.41
N THR A 117 3.67 9.66 22.43
CA THR A 117 4.91 9.37 23.18
C THR A 117 5.92 8.56 22.39
N ASP A 118 5.45 7.87 21.34
CA ASP A 118 6.24 6.93 20.57
C ASP A 118 6.59 7.52 19.19
N MET A 119 5.94 8.62 18.82
CA MET A 119 6.33 9.45 17.68
C MET A 119 7.62 10.23 17.98
N VAL A 120 8.45 10.41 16.96
CA VAL A 120 9.72 11.12 17.10
C VAL A 120 9.58 12.52 16.54
N SER A 121 10.11 13.51 17.27
CA SER A 121 10.13 14.91 16.84
C SER A 121 11.41 15.62 17.21
N GLN A 122 11.75 16.66 16.44
CA GLN A 122 12.86 17.57 16.71
C GLN A 122 12.33 19.00 16.65
N GLY A 123 12.72 19.84 17.64
CA GLY A 123 12.29 21.25 17.67
C GLY A 123 10.78 21.45 17.80
N PHE A 124 10.05 20.41 18.19
CA PHE A 124 8.60 20.37 18.24
C PHE A 124 8.14 19.58 19.48
N ASN A 125 7.02 19.98 20.07
CA ASN A 125 6.37 19.26 21.16
C ASN A 125 5.00 18.77 20.67
N ILE A 126 4.87 17.46 20.47
CA ILE A 126 3.62 16.84 20.01
C ILE A 126 2.62 16.84 21.16
N THR A 127 1.45 17.47 20.94
CA THR A 127 0.36 17.54 21.92
C THR A 127 -0.79 16.60 21.60
N GLY A 128 -0.86 16.10 20.36
CA GLY A 128 -1.92 15.20 19.92
C GLY A 128 -1.82 14.88 18.44
N TYR A 129 -2.69 14.00 17.95
CA TYR A 129 -2.91 13.79 16.53
C TYR A 129 -4.38 13.52 16.23
N GLN A 130 -4.78 13.73 14.98
CA GLN A 130 -6.12 13.39 14.47
C GLN A 130 -5.98 12.49 13.24
N LEU A 131 -7.02 11.70 12.99
CA LEU A 131 -7.13 10.82 11.83
C LEU A 131 -8.41 11.19 11.08
N ASP A 132 -8.28 11.54 9.81
CA ASP A 132 -9.39 11.73 8.87
C ASP A 132 -9.69 10.35 8.27
N LEU A 133 -10.58 9.62 8.94
CA LEU A 133 -10.88 8.21 8.69
C LEU A 133 -11.88 8.05 7.53
N ASN A 134 -12.70 9.08 7.28
CA ASN A 134 -13.65 9.10 6.18
C ASN A 134 -13.05 9.70 4.88
N ASN A 135 -11.90 10.37 5.00
CA ASN A 135 -11.15 11.04 3.93
C ASN A 135 -11.97 12.12 3.19
N ASP A 136 -12.80 12.85 3.91
CA ASP A 136 -13.57 13.99 3.38
C ASP A 136 -12.77 15.31 3.37
N GLY A 137 -11.66 15.34 4.11
CA GLY A 137 -10.70 16.43 4.13
C GLY A 137 -10.87 17.47 5.21
N ASP A 138 -11.74 17.24 6.18
CA ASP A 138 -11.66 17.89 7.47
C ASP A 138 -11.31 16.89 8.59
N PHE A 139 -11.49 17.31 9.85
CA PHE A 139 -11.18 16.51 11.04
C PHE A 139 -12.20 16.87 12.15
N ASP A 140 -13.45 17.11 11.76
CA ASP A 140 -14.50 17.61 12.67
C ASP A 140 -15.51 16.54 13.12
N ASP A 141 -15.38 15.34 12.58
CA ASP A 141 -16.20 14.19 12.91
C ASP A 141 -15.95 13.65 14.34
N ALA A 142 -17.00 13.05 14.91
CA ALA A 142 -16.95 12.54 16.29
C ALA A 142 -15.89 11.44 16.51
N ASN A 143 -15.53 10.69 15.48
CA ASN A 143 -14.49 9.65 15.49
C ASN A 143 -13.10 10.16 15.10
N GLU A 144 -12.94 11.48 14.90
CA GLU A 144 -11.72 12.13 14.43
C GLU A 144 -11.17 13.14 15.44
N ALA A 145 -11.65 13.04 16.68
CA ALA A 145 -11.18 13.80 17.81
C ALA A 145 -9.66 13.61 18.04
N VAL A 146 -9.05 14.63 18.65
CA VAL A 146 -7.62 14.61 19.00
C VAL A 146 -7.32 13.44 19.95
N GLN A 147 -6.29 12.67 19.61
CA GLN A 147 -5.82 11.50 20.33
C GLN A 147 -4.39 11.71 20.83
N THR A 148 -4.03 11.01 21.89
CA THR A 148 -2.66 10.96 22.44
C THR A 148 -2.13 9.54 22.60
N GLY A 149 -3.02 8.57 22.85
CA GLY A 149 -2.69 7.15 22.89
C GLY A 149 -2.58 6.53 21.51
N SER A 150 -2.12 5.29 21.45
CA SER A 150 -2.15 4.50 20.22
C SER A 150 -3.59 4.16 19.81
N PHE A 151 -3.78 3.95 18.51
CA PHE A 151 -5.09 3.67 17.93
C PHE A 151 -4.98 2.63 16.83
N THR A 152 -5.80 1.59 16.88
CA THR A 152 -5.97 0.67 15.76
C THR A 152 -7.33 0.91 15.13
N THR A 153 -7.36 1.11 13.81
CA THR A 153 -8.62 1.26 13.07
C THR A 153 -9.53 0.05 13.32
N THR A 154 -10.81 0.27 13.60
CA THR A 154 -11.80 -0.81 13.77
C THR A 154 -12.37 -1.28 12.43
N THR A 155 -12.45 -0.38 11.46
CA THR A 155 -12.81 -0.68 10.08
C THR A 155 -11.52 -0.81 9.25
N PRO A 156 -11.31 -1.94 8.54
CA PRO A 156 -10.11 -2.11 7.71
C PRO A 156 -10.05 -1.08 6.58
N ILE A 157 -8.86 -0.53 6.35
CA ILE A 157 -8.60 0.39 5.23
C ILE A 157 -8.47 -0.43 3.95
N SER A 158 -9.23 -0.06 2.91
CA SER A 158 -9.18 -0.77 1.62
C SER A 158 -7.80 -0.70 0.97
N ALA A 159 -7.46 -1.70 0.15
CA ALA A 159 -6.22 -1.69 -0.63
C ALA A 159 -6.16 -0.45 -1.54
N GLY A 160 -5.05 0.28 -1.48
CA GLY A 160 -4.84 1.54 -2.19
C GLY A 160 -5.55 2.76 -1.59
N ALA A 161 -6.37 2.59 -0.54
CA ALA A 161 -6.98 3.70 0.16
C ALA A 161 -6.02 4.29 1.21
N SER A 162 -6.25 5.55 1.54
CA SER A 162 -5.42 6.30 2.48
C SER A 162 -6.26 6.92 3.59
N VAL A 163 -5.60 7.15 4.72
CA VAL A 163 -6.07 7.94 5.87
C VAL A 163 -5.15 9.15 5.99
N ARG A 164 -5.70 10.35 6.14
CA ARG A 164 -4.87 11.52 6.46
C ARG A 164 -4.65 11.59 7.96
N VAL A 165 -3.41 11.80 8.35
CA VAL A 165 -3.01 11.95 9.74
C VAL A 165 -2.54 13.37 9.95
N ARG A 166 -3.05 14.04 10.97
CA ARG A 166 -2.62 15.37 11.38
C ARG A 166 -1.96 15.28 12.74
N VAL A 167 -0.65 15.46 12.82
CA VAL A 167 0.07 15.58 14.08
C VAL A 167 0.10 17.04 14.50
N ILE A 168 -0.32 17.31 15.74
CA ILE A 168 -0.55 18.64 16.30
C ILE A 168 0.47 18.87 17.41
N GLY A 169 1.01 20.07 17.47
CA GLY A 169 1.95 20.43 18.52
C GLY A 169 2.46 21.86 18.40
N THR A 170 3.40 22.20 19.27
CA THR A 170 3.99 23.53 19.36
C THR A 170 5.47 23.52 19.06
N VAL A 171 5.97 24.51 18.33
CA VAL A 171 7.39 24.68 18.04
C VAL A 171 8.16 24.99 19.32
N THR A 172 9.21 24.22 19.56
CA THR A 172 10.16 24.43 20.67
C THR A 172 11.55 24.85 20.19
N ALA A 173 11.82 24.79 18.88
CA ALA A 173 13.01 25.35 18.26
C ALA A 173 13.13 26.85 18.54
N PHE A 174 14.33 27.34 18.87
CA PHE A 174 14.54 28.71 19.34
C PHE A 174 15.26 29.61 18.33
N ASN A 175 16.16 29.05 17.51
CA ASN A 175 16.93 29.82 16.55
C ASN A 175 16.35 29.68 15.14
N ALA A 176 16.46 30.75 14.36
CA ALA A 176 16.10 30.70 12.94
C ALA A 176 16.97 29.65 12.22
N GLY A 177 16.32 28.74 11.50
CA GLY A 177 16.97 27.63 10.78
C GLY A 177 17.13 26.34 11.60
N ASP A 178 16.74 26.32 12.88
CA ASP A 178 16.64 25.09 13.65
C ASP A 178 15.63 24.13 12.99
N VAL A 179 15.92 22.84 13.02
CA VAL A 179 15.05 21.82 12.44
C VAL A 179 13.79 21.64 13.28
N VAL A 180 12.63 21.69 12.62
CA VAL A 180 11.33 21.31 13.17
C VAL A 180 10.81 20.14 12.35
N SER A 181 10.68 18.96 12.96
CA SER A 181 10.27 17.75 12.24
C SER A 181 9.46 16.81 13.12
N VAL A 182 8.67 15.96 12.44
CA VAL A 182 7.89 14.87 13.02
C VAL A 182 8.09 13.64 12.15
N ARG A 183 8.19 12.47 12.78
CA ARG A 183 8.16 11.15 12.15
C ARG A 183 7.11 10.29 12.87
N ILE A 184 6.25 9.64 12.09
CA ILE A 184 5.19 8.77 12.63
C ILE A 184 5.66 7.33 12.49
N GLY A 185 6.07 6.71 13.59
CA GLY A 185 6.63 5.36 13.60
C GLY A 185 8.16 5.36 13.77
N ASP A 186 8.69 4.19 14.11
CA ASP A 186 10.10 4.00 14.45
C ASP A 186 10.71 2.82 13.65
N THR A 187 10.43 2.83 12.35
CA THR A 187 10.95 1.85 11.40
C THR A 187 12.39 2.18 10.97
N PRO A 188 13.37 1.29 11.25
CA PRO A 188 14.74 1.49 10.82
C PRO A 188 14.90 1.41 9.30
N PRO A 189 15.81 2.21 8.69
CA PRO A 189 16.61 3.25 9.33
C PRO A 189 15.77 4.50 9.61
N ASP A 190 15.69 4.98 10.85
CA ASP A 190 14.74 6.01 11.32
C ASP A 190 14.88 7.42 10.71
N ASN A 191 14.72 7.52 9.40
CA ASN A 191 15.14 8.66 8.59
C ASN A 191 14.10 9.09 7.55
N ASN A 192 12.90 8.49 7.56
CA ASN A 192 11.81 8.80 6.62
C ASN A 192 12.24 8.69 5.14
N SER A 193 13.18 7.78 4.86
CA SER A 193 13.59 7.46 3.49
C SER A 193 12.61 6.45 2.87
N PRO A 194 12.67 6.22 1.55
CA PRO A 194 11.90 5.14 0.93
C PRO A 194 12.17 3.76 1.56
N ASP A 195 13.33 3.57 2.19
CA ASP A 195 13.70 2.32 2.86
C ASP A 195 13.00 2.12 4.21
N THR A 196 12.37 3.16 4.77
CA THR A 196 11.53 3.03 5.98
C THR A 196 10.09 2.64 5.67
N GLN A 197 9.71 2.60 4.39
CA GLN A 197 8.35 2.29 3.99
C GLN A 197 8.17 0.80 3.82
N ASN A 198 7.01 0.28 4.24
CA ASN A 198 6.60 -1.09 4.02
C ASN A 198 7.68 -2.11 4.44
N GLN A 199 8.29 -1.97 5.61
CA GLN A 199 9.28 -2.92 6.14
C GLN A 199 8.59 -4.05 6.91
N PRO A 200 9.23 -5.22 7.12
CA PRO A 200 8.68 -6.25 7.99
C PRO A 200 8.49 -5.71 9.41
N SER A 201 7.28 -5.80 9.94
CA SER A 201 6.98 -5.32 11.29
C SER A 201 7.65 -6.21 12.34
N THR A 202 8.24 -5.59 13.36
CA THR A 202 8.71 -6.31 14.56
C THR A 202 7.64 -6.46 15.65
N GLY A 203 6.46 -5.85 15.45
CA GLY A 203 5.32 -5.92 16.36
C GLY A 203 5.42 -4.98 17.56
N GLY A 204 6.30 -3.98 17.52
CA GLY A 204 6.38 -2.93 18.53
C GLY A 204 5.12 -2.07 18.57
N GLY A 205 4.78 -1.55 19.74
CA GLY A 205 3.72 -0.53 19.90
C GLY A 205 4.14 0.86 19.41
N GLN A 206 5.41 1.03 19.06
CA GLN A 206 6.01 2.28 18.60
C GLN A 206 5.79 2.53 17.11
N ASP A 207 5.41 1.49 16.36
CA ASP A 207 5.43 1.50 14.90
C ASP A 207 4.06 1.82 14.32
N LEU A 208 4.05 2.65 13.28
CA LEU A 208 2.92 2.71 12.37
C LEU A 208 2.93 1.43 11.53
N ARG A 209 1.97 0.54 11.78
CA ARG A 209 1.98 -0.80 11.19
C ARG A 209 0.61 -1.27 10.74
N THR A 210 0.59 -2.20 9.80
CA THR A 210 -0.59 -3.01 9.54
C THR A 210 -0.87 -3.91 10.73
N ASP A 211 -2.13 -3.99 11.15
CA ASP A 211 -2.59 -4.89 12.21
C ASP A 211 -3.58 -5.87 11.60
N ASN A 212 -3.18 -7.12 11.42
CA ASN A 212 -4.10 -8.15 10.95
C ASN A 212 -3.66 -9.53 11.43
N THR A 213 -3.89 -9.76 12.72
CA THR A 213 -3.58 -11.01 13.40
C THR A 213 -4.79 -11.95 13.35
N GLY A 214 -4.69 -13.08 12.64
CA GLY A 214 -5.82 -14.02 12.50
C GLY A 214 -5.62 -15.08 11.42
N LEU A 215 -6.66 -15.90 11.15
CA LEU A 215 -6.64 -16.93 10.11
C LEU A 215 -6.49 -16.35 8.69
N ASP A 216 -6.77 -15.06 8.52
CA ASP A 216 -6.59 -14.30 7.28
C ASP A 216 -5.37 -13.35 7.35
N ALA A 217 -4.32 -13.75 8.07
CA ALA A 217 -3.08 -12.99 8.14
C ALA A 217 -2.38 -12.95 6.77
N PRO A 218 -1.73 -11.82 6.42
CA PRO A 218 -0.92 -11.72 5.21
C PRO A 218 0.25 -12.71 5.20
N VAL A 219 0.57 -13.27 4.04
CA VAL A 219 1.66 -14.26 3.92
C VAL A 219 3.05 -13.66 4.12
N ASN A 220 3.20 -12.35 3.98
CA ASN A 220 4.42 -11.60 4.25
C ASN A 220 4.48 -11.01 5.66
N GLY A 221 3.55 -11.40 6.54
CA GLY A 221 3.40 -10.84 7.88
C GLY A 221 2.90 -9.40 7.87
N GLU A 222 2.91 -8.78 9.05
CA GLU A 222 2.62 -7.35 9.19
C GLU A 222 3.76 -6.49 8.63
N ARG A 223 3.41 -5.28 8.19
CA ARG A 223 4.33 -4.30 7.64
C ARG A 223 4.28 -3.00 8.44
N GLU A 224 5.40 -2.30 8.52
CA GLU A 224 5.56 -1.02 9.21
C GLU A 224 6.09 0.08 8.27
N ALA A 225 5.87 1.34 8.65
CA ALA A 225 6.34 2.53 7.94
C ALA A 225 6.72 3.65 8.92
N SER A 226 7.64 4.55 8.52
CA SER A 226 7.97 5.77 9.26
C SER A 226 8.19 7.01 8.41
#